data_AF-A0A1M6U8L0-F1
#
_entry.id   AF-A0A1M6U8L0-F1
#
_cell.length_a   1.000
_cell.length_b   1.000
_cell.length_c   1.000
_cell.angle_alpha   90.00
_cell.angle_beta   90.00
_cell.angle_gamma   90.00
#
_symmetry.space_group_name_H-M   'P 1'
#
loop_
_entity.id
_entity.type
_entity.pdbx_description
1 polymer ?
#
loop_
_entity_poly.entity_id
_entity_poly.type
_entity_poly.pdbx_seq_one_letter_code
_entity_poly.pdbx_strand_id
1 'polypeptide(L)'
;MPWYKCTVNEVGPAIDATDTPAPVIYLNLTDQGASFTNTWFYAGSGGQTQMLAVGIAAVNGNKSVEVAADAPNAGNSPFTAISRMYLLKG
;
A
#
# COMPACT_ATOMS: atom_id res chain seq x y z
N MET A 1 12.41 -0.39 -8.95
CA MET A 1 11.11 -0.51 -8.28
C MET A 1 10.05 -0.84 -9.32
N PRO A 2 9.47 -2.05 -9.28
CA PRO A 2 8.39 -2.48 -10.17
C PRO A 2 7.07 -1.74 -9.91
N TRP A 3 6.17 -1.82 -10.89
CA TRP A 3 4.79 -1.36 -10.78
C TRP A 3 3.85 -2.56 -10.71
N TYR A 4 2.91 -2.53 -9.78
CA TYR A 4 1.90 -3.56 -9.59
C TYR A 4 0.50 -2.98 -9.73
N LYS A 5 -0.41 -3.75 -10.34
CA LYS A 5 -1.82 -3.44 -10.33
C LYS A 5 -2.47 -4.19 -9.18
N CYS A 6 -2.91 -3.47 -8.16
CA CYS A 6 -3.39 -4.08 -6.92
C CYS A 6 -4.86 -3.78 -6.63
N THR A 7 -5.48 -4.72 -5.92
CA THR A 7 -6.66 -4.46 -5.10
C THR A 7 -6.19 -3.97 -3.73
N VAL A 8 -6.83 -2.92 -3.20
CA VAL A 8 -6.63 -2.48 -1.82
C VAL A 8 -7.61 -3.23 -0.95
N ASN A 9 -7.11 -4.13 -0.10
CA ASN A 9 -7.95 -4.90 0.82
C ASN A 9 -8.26 -4.07 2.07
N GLU A 10 -7.22 -3.42 2.61
CA GLU A 10 -7.30 -2.58 3.81
C GLU A 10 -6.32 -1.41 3.70
N VAL A 11 -6.67 -0.27 4.31
CA VAL A 11 -5.81 0.91 4.40
C VAL A 11 -6.12 1.66 5.69
N GLY A 12 -5.08 2.13 6.37
CA GLY A 12 -5.29 2.96 7.55
C GLY A 12 -4.00 3.39 8.23
N PRO A 13 -4.09 4.41 9.10
CA PRO A 13 -3.01 4.72 10.03
C PRO A 13 -2.89 3.63 11.09
N ALA A 14 -1.66 3.26 11.43
CA ALA A 14 -1.36 2.53 12.64
C ALA A 14 -0.38 3.30 13.52
N ILE A 15 -0.45 2.99 14.81
CA ILE A 15 0.45 3.49 15.86
C ILE A 15 1.08 2.24 16.48
N ASP A 16 1.89 1.53 15.70
CA ASP A 16 2.33 0.17 16.01
C ASP A 16 3.85 0.04 16.14
N ALA A 17 4.62 1.13 16.10
CA ALA A 17 6.04 1.06 16.40
C ALA A 17 6.53 2.28 17.18
N THR A 18 7.27 1.99 18.25
CA THR A 18 8.07 2.91 19.06
C THR A 18 9.10 3.74 18.26
N ASP A 19 9.29 3.41 16.98
CA ASP A 19 10.40 3.88 16.15
C ASP A 19 9.97 4.90 15.06
N THR A 20 8.69 5.25 14.97
CA THR A 20 8.16 6.20 13.97
C THR A 20 7.43 7.36 14.64
N PRO A 21 7.97 8.60 14.60
CA PRO A 21 7.37 9.79 15.24
C PRO A 21 6.03 10.28 14.64
N ALA A 22 5.40 9.52 13.73
CA ALA A 22 4.20 9.92 13.01
C ALA A 22 3.38 8.65 12.67
N PRO A 23 2.05 8.75 12.50
CA PRO A 23 1.24 7.60 12.10
C PRO A 23 1.78 7.01 10.80
N VAL A 24 2.12 5.73 10.85
CA VAL A 24 2.51 4.96 9.66
C VAL A 24 1.22 4.63 8.93
N ILE A 25 1.14 4.93 7.64
CA ILE A 25 0.00 4.51 6.82
C ILE A 25 0.34 3.16 6.24
N TYR A 26 -0.45 2.14 6.60
CA TYR A 26 -0.33 0.81 6.04
C TYR A 26 -1.37 0.57 4.96
N LEU A 27 -0.97 -0.23 3.98
CA LEU A 27 -1.81 -0.69 2.87
C LEU A 27 -1.69 -2.21 2.77
N ASN A 28 -2.81 -2.91 2.90
CA ASN A 28 -2.89 -4.33 2.57
C ASN A 28 -3.31 -4.49 1.11
N LEU A 29 -2.42 -5.07 0.30
CA LEU A 29 -2.58 -5.16 -1.14
C LEU A 29 -2.56 -6.61 -1.62
N THR A 30 -3.34 -6.87 -2.65
CA THR A 30 -3.26 -8.10 -3.46
C THR A 30 -2.93 -7.71 -4.90
N ASP A 31 -1.82 -8.22 -5.43
CA ASP A 31 -1.44 -8.03 -6.83
C ASP A 31 -2.34 -8.86 -7.75
N GLN A 32 -2.92 -8.21 -8.76
CA GLN A 32 -3.74 -8.86 -9.77
C GLN A 32 -2.90 -9.71 -10.73
N GLY A 33 -1.59 -9.47 -10.80
CA GLY A 33 -0.62 -10.32 -11.48
C GLY A 33 -0.20 -11.57 -10.68
N ALA A 34 -0.74 -11.77 -9.47
CA ALA A 34 -0.44 -12.88 -8.57
C ALA A 34 1.00 -12.93 -8.04
N SER A 35 1.73 -11.81 -8.01
CA SER A 35 3.06 -11.74 -7.39
C SER A 35 3.01 -11.80 -5.86
N PHE A 36 1.92 -11.30 -5.27
CA PHE A 36 1.67 -11.33 -3.83
C PHE A 36 0.17 -11.17 -3.52
N THR A 37 -0.25 -11.66 -2.35
CA THR A 37 -1.65 -11.65 -1.91
C THR A 37 -1.72 -11.24 -0.44
N ASN A 38 -2.72 -10.43 -0.07
CA ASN A 38 -2.98 -9.98 1.30
C ASN A 38 -1.73 -9.48 2.05
N THR A 39 -0.87 -8.74 1.34
CA THR A 39 0.46 -8.35 1.82
C THR A 39 0.46 -6.91 2.31
N TRP A 40 1.11 -6.65 3.44
CA TRP A 40 1.16 -5.32 4.07
C TRP A 40 2.38 -4.53 3.62
N PHE A 41 2.14 -3.28 3.27
CA PHE A 41 3.15 -2.29 2.90
C PHE A 41 2.95 -1.03 3.71
N TYR A 42 4.02 -0.26 3.90
CA TYR A 42 3.91 1.09 4.46
C TYR A 42 4.05 2.16 3.38
N ALA A 43 3.36 3.28 3.56
CA ALA A 43 3.50 4.46 2.71
C ALA A 43 4.83 5.17 3.01
N GLY A 44 5.76 5.09 2.06
CA GLY A 44 7.07 5.73 2.12
C GLY A 44 7.10 7.12 1.49
N SER A 45 8.32 7.67 1.40
CA SER A 45 8.64 8.87 0.60
C SER A 45 7.81 10.13 0.90
N GLY A 46 7.29 10.29 2.12
CA GLY A 46 6.46 11.45 2.48
C GLY A 46 5.06 11.44 1.86
N GLY A 47 4.65 10.32 1.23
CA GLY A 47 3.38 10.19 0.52
C GLY A 47 2.21 9.71 1.38
N GLN A 48 2.36 9.66 2.70
CA GLN A 48 1.39 9.07 3.63
C GLN A 48 -0.04 9.58 3.41
N THR A 49 -0.22 10.90 3.34
CA THR A 49 -1.56 11.51 3.21
C THR A 49 -2.18 11.22 1.84
N GLN A 50 -1.39 11.32 0.78
CA GLN A 50 -1.86 11.10 -0.60
C GLN A 50 -2.20 9.62 -0.81
N MET A 51 -1.38 8.70 -0.32
CA MET A 51 -1.63 7.26 -0.44
C MET A 51 -2.81 6.82 0.42
N LEU A 52 -2.99 7.38 1.61
CA LEU A 52 -4.20 7.16 2.42
C LEU A 52 -5.46 7.59 1.64
N ALA A 53 -5.44 8.78 1.03
CA ALA A 53 -6.57 9.28 0.26
C ALA A 53 -6.87 8.38 -0.97
N VAL A 54 -5.84 7.95 -1.71
CA VAL A 54 -6.01 7.06 -2.85
C VAL A 54 -6.51 5.68 -2.43
N GLY A 55 -5.99 5.11 -1.33
CA GLY A 55 -6.43 3.84 -0.78
C GLY A 55 -7.90 3.88 -0.35
N ILE A 56 -8.32 4.92 0.37
CA ILE A 56 -9.72 5.11 0.76
C ILE A 56 -10.61 5.24 -0.49
N ALA A 57 -10.19 6.01 -1.48
CA ALA A 57 -10.94 6.15 -2.74
C ALA A 57 -11.05 4.83 -3.50
N ALA A 58 -10.00 4.00 -3.49
CA ALA A 58 -10.00 2.68 -4.11
C ALA A 58 -10.98 1.72 -3.43
N VAL A 59 -10.95 1.64 -2.09
CA VAL A 59 -11.87 0.80 -1.31
C VAL A 59 -13.32 1.26 -1.51
N ASN A 60 -13.61 2.55 -1.35
CA ASN A 60 -14.96 3.09 -1.51
C ASN A 60 -15.50 2.95 -2.94
N GLY A 61 -14.62 3.09 -3.93
CA GLY A 61 -14.98 3.01 -5.35
C GLY A 61 -14.97 1.60 -5.91
N ASN A 62 -14.57 0.58 -5.13
CA ASN A 62 -14.25 -0.76 -5.61
C ASN A 62 -13.33 -0.73 -6.86
N LYS A 63 -12.29 0.11 -6.81
CA LYS A 63 -11.34 0.33 -7.91
C LYS A 63 -9.98 -0.26 -7.59
N SER A 64 -9.27 -0.65 -8.63
CA SER A 64 -7.88 -1.05 -8.53
C SER A 64 -6.95 0.17 -8.46
N VAL A 65 -5.75 -0.07 -7.97
CA VAL A 65 -4.67 0.92 -7.90
C VAL A 65 -3.47 0.42 -8.66
N GLU A 66 -2.65 1.34 -9.11
CA GLU A 66 -1.30 1.05 -9.59
C GLU A 66 -0.31 1.58 -8.55
N VAL A 67 0.56 0.70 -8.05
CA VAL A 67 1.51 1.01 -6.97
C VAL A 67 2.94 0.77 -7.43
N ALA A 68 3.81 1.71 -7.10
CA ALA A 68 5.25 1.53 -7.24
C ALA A 68 5.79 1.09 -5.87
N ALA A 69 6.15 -0.17 -5.76
CA ALA A 69 6.58 -0.80 -4.52
C ALA A 69 7.81 -1.66 -4.76
N ASP A 70 8.64 -1.80 -3.73
CA ASP A 70 9.63 -2.86 -3.72
C ASP A 70 8.94 -4.21 -3.52
N ALA A 71 9.51 -5.27 -4.11
CA ALA A 71 8.96 -6.61 -3.95
C ALA A 71 8.87 -6.97 -2.45
N PRO A 72 7.73 -7.52 -1.99
CA PRO A 72 7.56 -7.81 -0.58
C PRO A 72 8.52 -8.90 -0.10
N ASN A 73 8.98 -8.77 1.15
CA ASN A 73 9.83 -9.77 1.79
C ASN A 73 9.07 -11.07 2.01
N ALA A 74 9.79 -12.20 2.00
CA ALA A 74 9.23 -13.49 2.35
C ALA A 74 8.61 -13.44 3.76
N GLY A 75 7.37 -13.91 3.90
CA GLY A 75 6.65 -13.87 5.17
C GLY A 75 6.17 -12.48 5.60
N ASN A 76 6.23 -11.46 4.72
CA ASN A 76 5.73 -10.11 4.96
C ASN A 76 6.41 -9.42 6.18
N SER A 77 7.71 -9.68 6.38
CA SER A 77 8.49 -9.12 7.48
C SER A 77 9.96 -8.90 7.07
N PRO A 78 10.53 -7.69 7.28
CA PRO A 78 9.81 -6.46 7.62
C PRO A 78 8.89 -6.03 6.47
N PHE A 79 7.92 -5.15 6.74
CA PHE A 79 7.10 -4.56 5.69
C PHE A 79 7.96 -3.76 4.70
N THR A 80 7.55 -3.74 3.43
CA THR A 80 8.24 -2.98 2.38
C THR A 80 7.50 -1.68 2.05
N ALA A 81 8.23 -0.73 1.47
CA ALA A 81 7.70 0.59 1.15
C ALA A 81 6.94 0.61 -0.17
N ILE A 82 5.88 1.41 -0.22
CA ILE A 82 5.32 1.96 -1.46
C ILE A 82 5.79 3.41 -1.58
N SER A 83 6.26 3.81 -2.75
CA SER A 83 6.69 5.20 -3.00
C SER A 83 5.68 6.00 -3.83
N ARG A 84 4.78 5.34 -4.57
CA ARG A 84 3.72 5.96 -5.38
C ARG A 84 2.49 5.06 -5.46
N MET A 85 1.32 5.68 -5.53
CA MET A 85 0.04 4.99 -5.65
C MET A 85 -0.91 5.86 -6.47
N TYR A 86 -1.53 5.26 -7.49
CA TYR A 86 -2.50 5.92 -8.36
C TYR A 86 -3.79 5.11 -8.44
N LEU A 87 -4.92 5.81 -8.41
CA LEU A 87 -6.21 5.20 -8.66
C LEU A 87 -6.35 4.91 -10.17
N LEU A 88 -6.64 3.67 -10.54
CA LEU A 88 -6.88 3.33 -11.94
C LEU A 88 -8.29 3.73 -12.37
N LYS A 89 -8.42 4.15 -13.64
CA LYS A 89 -9.73 4.31 -14.27
C LYS A 89 -10.30 2.92 -14.57
N GLY A 90 -11.55 2.70 -14.15
CA GLY A 90 -12.36 1.56 -14.57
C GLY A 90 -13.08 1.87 -15.86
#